data_AF-A0A7J2NSF8-F1
#
_entry.id   AF-A0A7J2NSF8-F1
#
_cell.length_a   1.000
_cell.length_b   1.000
_cell.length_c   1.000
_cell.angle_alpha   90.00
_cell.angle_beta   90.00
_cell.angle_gamma   90.00
#
_symmetry.space_group_name_H-M   'P 1'
#
loop_
_entity.id
_entity.type
_entity.pdbx_description
1 polymer ?
#
loop_
_entity_poly.entity_id
_entity_poly.type
_entity_poly.pdbx_seq_one_letter_code
_entity_poly.pdbx_strand_id
1 'polypeptide(L)'
;MDEYEQELKIPKERIAVVIGTNGKTKSKIEKETNTKVDISKEGLVEIVSDNSLDSWIARQIVKAIGRGFSPEHAFMLLDESSSFELIEMKDWAKNESQMKRLKGRVIGEDG
;
A
#
# COMPACT_ATOMS: atom_id res chain seq x y z
N MET A 1 -13.42 -23.59 7.66
CA MET A 1 -12.17 -22.84 7.83
C MET A 1 -12.50 -21.46 7.33
N ASP A 2 -12.40 -20.44 8.18
CA ASP A 2 -12.83 -19.10 7.82
C ASP A 2 -11.77 -18.48 6.91
N GLU A 3 -12.13 -18.15 5.68
CA GLU A 3 -11.28 -17.40 4.76
C GLU A 3 -11.48 -15.91 5.01
N TYR A 4 -10.37 -15.19 5.24
CA TYR A 4 -10.36 -13.75 5.40
C TYR A 4 -9.96 -13.09 4.09
N GLU A 5 -10.90 -12.35 3.52
CA GLU A 5 -10.73 -11.63 2.27
C GLU A 5 -10.53 -10.13 2.51
N GLN A 6 -9.61 -9.53 1.76
CA GLN A 6 -9.41 -8.09 1.70
C GLN A 6 -9.38 -7.64 0.24
N GLU A 7 -10.04 -6.51 -0.03
CA GLU A 7 -10.03 -5.88 -1.34
C GLU A 7 -9.52 -4.43 -1.22
N LEU A 8 -8.75 -4.00 -2.22
CA LEU A 8 -8.35 -2.61 -2.40
C LEU A 8 -8.06 -2.28 -3.85
N LYS A 9 -8.18 -1.00 -4.18
CA LYS A 9 -7.81 -0.48 -5.50
C LYS A 9 -6.51 0.33 -5.43
N ILE A 10 -5.60 0.05 -6.35
CA ILE A 10 -4.34 0.78 -6.52
C ILE A 10 -4.30 1.52 -7.87
N PRO A 11 -3.53 2.62 -7.98
CA PRO A 11 -3.30 3.28 -9.26
C PRO A 11 -2.68 2.32 -10.28
N LYS A 12 -3.08 2.42 -11.55
CA LYS A 12 -2.63 1.51 -12.63
C LYS A 12 -1.12 1.52 -12.82
N GLU A 13 -0.52 2.70 -12.69
CA GLU A 13 0.92 2.92 -12.77
C GLU A 13 1.71 2.24 -11.64
N ARG A 14 1.04 1.83 -10.55
CA ARG A 14 1.66 1.14 -9.42
C ARG A 14 1.52 -0.38 -9.46
N ILE A 15 0.70 -0.93 -10.36
CA ILE A 15 0.52 -2.39 -10.53
C ILE A 15 1.87 -3.08 -10.75
N ALA A 16 2.70 -2.55 -11.66
CA ALA A 16 4.01 -3.12 -11.96
C ALA A 16 4.94 -3.14 -10.74
N VAL A 17 4.81 -2.18 -9.82
CA VAL A 17 5.63 -2.10 -8.60
C VAL A 17 5.19 -3.14 -7.57
N VAL A 18 3.87 -3.34 -7.42
CA VAL A 18 3.31 -4.38 -6.53
C VAL A 18 3.65 -5.78 -7.05
N ILE A 19 3.59 -6.01 -8.36
CA ILE A 19 4.03 -7.27 -8.97
C ILE A 19 5.55 -7.43 -8.80
N GLY A 20 6.32 -6.39 -9.11
CA GLY A 20 7.78 -6.40 -9.09
C GLY A 20 8.40 -7.17 -10.26
N THR A 21 9.72 -7.07 -10.41
CA THR A 21 10.46 -7.75 -11.49
C THR A 21 10.24 -9.26 -11.38
N ASN A 22 9.71 -9.87 -12.45
CA ASN A 22 9.36 -11.30 -12.50
C ASN A 22 8.43 -11.75 -11.36
N GLY A 23 7.57 -10.87 -10.84
CA GLY A 23 6.64 -11.21 -9.76
C GLY A 23 7.26 -11.24 -8.36
N LYS A 24 8.55 -10.87 -8.21
CA LYS A 24 9.28 -11.01 -6.93
C LYS A 24 8.62 -10.28 -5.75
N THR A 25 8.06 -9.09 -5.98
CA THR A 25 7.42 -8.32 -4.90
C THR A 25 6.14 -9.01 -4.45
N LYS A 26 5.26 -9.35 -5.40
CA LYS A 26 4.02 -10.10 -5.12
C LYS A 26 4.31 -11.41 -4.39
N SER A 27 5.23 -12.22 -4.90
CA SER A 27 5.58 -13.51 -4.28
C SER A 27 6.16 -13.35 -2.88
N LYS A 28 6.88 -12.25 -2.61
CA LYS A 28 7.36 -11.94 -1.26
C LYS A 28 6.21 -11.54 -0.33
N ILE A 29 5.26 -10.72 -0.79
CA ILE A 29 4.04 -10.40 -0.01
C ILE A 29 3.31 -11.69 0.36
N GLU A 30 3.00 -12.53 -0.62
CA GLU A 30 2.29 -13.80 -0.43
C GLU A 30 3.00 -14.72 0.57
N LYS A 31 4.33 -14.83 0.47
CA LYS A 31 5.14 -15.69 1.34
C LYS A 31 5.23 -15.17 2.77
N GLU A 32 5.52 -13.89 2.96
CA GLU A 32 5.77 -13.32 4.29
C GLU A 32 4.47 -13.15 5.08
N THR A 33 3.32 -13.07 4.41
CA THR A 33 2.01 -12.90 5.06
C THR A 33 1.10 -14.11 4.90
N ASN A 34 1.57 -15.28 4.43
CA ASN A 34 0.73 -16.46 4.16
C ASN A 34 -0.59 -16.13 3.42
N THR A 35 -0.52 -15.31 2.37
CA THR A 35 -1.69 -14.89 1.60
C THR A 35 -1.60 -15.34 0.16
N LYS A 36 -2.75 -15.36 -0.51
CA LYS A 36 -2.85 -15.37 -1.97
C LYS A 36 -3.28 -13.99 -2.43
N VAL A 37 -2.56 -13.41 -3.39
CA VAL A 37 -2.84 -12.07 -3.93
C VAL A 37 -3.20 -12.19 -5.41
N ASP A 38 -4.33 -11.63 -5.84
CA ASP A 38 -4.66 -11.45 -7.26
C ASP A 38 -4.72 -9.96 -7.60
N ILE A 39 -4.27 -9.60 -8.81
CA ILE A 39 -4.20 -8.21 -9.23
C ILE A 39 -4.75 -8.10 -10.66
N SER A 40 -5.87 -7.42 -10.80
CA SER A 40 -6.48 -7.16 -12.10
C SER A 40 -5.71 -6.10 -12.90
N LYS A 41 -5.96 -6.03 -14.20
CA LYS A 41 -5.37 -5.00 -15.09
C LYS A 41 -5.83 -3.59 -14.75
N GLU A 42 -6.95 -3.47 -14.05
CA GLU A 42 -7.57 -2.22 -13.59
C GLU A 42 -7.04 -1.77 -12.22
N GLY A 43 -6.17 -2.57 -11.59
CA GLY A 43 -5.60 -2.30 -10.28
C GLY A 43 -6.51 -2.69 -9.13
N LEU A 44 -7.50 -3.56 -9.36
CA LEU A 44 -8.21 -4.23 -8.27
C LEU A 44 -7.28 -5.30 -7.69
N VAL A 45 -7.10 -5.28 -6.37
CA VAL A 45 -6.28 -6.26 -5.66
C VAL A 45 -7.16 -7.02 -4.69
N GLU A 46 -7.16 -8.33 -4.82
CA GLU A 46 -7.86 -9.27 -3.95
C GLU A 46 -6.83 -10.06 -3.15
N ILE A 47 -7.04 -10.18 -1.85
CA ILE A 47 -6.12 -10.84 -0.92
C ILE A 47 -6.92 -11.81 -0.08
N VAL A 48 -6.48 -13.07 -0.03
CA VAL A 48 -7.14 -14.13 0.74
C VAL A 48 -6.13 -14.80 1.66
N SER A 49 -6.53 -15.09 2.90
CA SER A 49 -5.75 -15.87 3.88
C SER A 49 -6.66 -16.60 4.86
N ASP A 50 -6.17 -17.68 5.45
CA ASP A 50 -6.83 -18.35 6.58
C ASP A 50 -6.64 -17.58 7.91
N ASN A 51 -5.88 -16.48 7.90
CA ASN A 51 -5.61 -15.63 9.06
C ASN A 51 -5.95 -14.16 8.77
N SER A 52 -6.77 -13.57 9.65
CA SER A 52 -7.21 -12.18 9.55
C SER A 52 -6.06 -11.18 9.60
N LEU A 53 -5.10 -11.38 10.50
CA LEU A 53 -3.95 -10.49 10.66
C LEU A 53 -3.07 -10.50 9.40
N ASP A 54 -2.82 -11.70 8.87
CA ASP A 54 -2.04 -11.94 7.65
C ASP A 54 -2.65 -11.21 6.44
N SER A 55 -3.95 -11.39 6.21
CA SER A 55 -4.68 -10.67 5.14
C SER A 55 -4.64 -9.15 5.33
N TRP A 56 -4.71 -8.67 6.58
CA TRP A 56 -4.67 -7.25 6.91
C TRP A 56 -3.28 -6.64 6.66
N ILE A 57 -2.21 -7.31 7.09
CA ILE A 57 -0.81 -6.86 6.87
C ILE A 57 -0.53 -6.79 5.36
N ALA A 58 -0.88 -7.83 4.61
CA ALA A 58 -0.73 -7.84 3.15
C ALA A 58 -1.45 -6.66 2.49
N ARG A 59 -2.68 -6.38 2.91
CA ARG A 59 -3.44 -5.22 2.45
C ARG A 59 -2.72 -3.91 2.76
N GLN A 60 -2.14 -3.73 3.96
CA GLN A 60 -1.39 -2.50 4.29
C GLN A 60 -0.13 -2.36 3.42
N ILE A 61 0.61 -3.44 3.19
CA ILE A 61 1.79 -3.45 2.31
C ILE A 61 1.40 -3.03 0.89
N VAL A 62 0.36 -3.66 0.31
CA VAL A 62 -0.13 -3.30 -1.03
C VAL A 62 -0.60 -1.85 -1.07
N LYS A 63 -1.32 -1.39 -0.04
CA LYS A 63 -1.79 0.01 0.06
C LYS A 63 -0.61 1.00 0.10
N ALA A 64 0.42 0.72 0.88
CA ALA A 64 1.61 1.55 0.98
C ALA A 64 2.34 1.64 -0.38
N ILE A 65 2.56 0.51 -1.05
CA ILE A 65 3.16 0.49 -2.39
C ILE A 65 2.28 1.25 -3.38
N GLY A 66 0.97 1.05 -3.34
CA GLY A 66 -0.02 1.76 -4.17
C GLY A 66 -0.02 3.27 -3.95
N ARG A 67 0.41 3.75 -2.77
CA ARG A 67 0.50 5.19 -2.43
C ARG A 67 1.91 5.79 -2.58
N GLY A 68 2.87 5.02 -3.08
CA GLY A 68 4.18 5.55 -3.51
C GLY A 68 5.38 5.00 -2.77
N PHE A 69 5.20 4.20 -1.71
CA PHE A 69 6.34 3.57 -1.02
C PHE A 69 7.06 2.56 -1.93
N SER A 70 8.37 2.44 -1.76
CA SER A 70 9.13 1.32 -2.33
C SER A 70 8.71 0.01 -1.65
N PRO A 71 8.87 -1.15 -2.32
CA PRO A 71 8.65 -2.44 -1.67
C PRO A 71 9.46 -2.59 -0.37
N GLU A 72 10.73 -2.15 -0.37
CA GLU A 72 11.61 -2.23 0.81
C GLU A 72 11.03 -1.50 2.03
N HIS A 73 10.54 -0.27 1.86
CA HIS A 73 9.89 0.47 2.96
C HIS A 73 8.53 -0.12 3.32
N ALA A 74 7.75 -0.59 2.35
CA ALA A 74 6.44 -1.17 2.62
C ALA A 74 6.54 -2.47 3.45
N PHE A 75 7.59 -3.28 3.25
CA PHE A 75 7.81 -4.50 4.03
C PHE A 75 8.15 -4.24 5.51
N MET A 76 8.43 -3.00 5.91
CA MET A 76 8.55 -2.67 7.34
C MET A 76 7.25 -2.95 8.10
N LEU A 77 6.10 -2.98 7.42
CA LEU A 77 4.80 -3.30 8.01
C LEU A 77 4.62 -4.78 8.39
N LEU A 78 5.61 -5.63 8.11
CA LEU A 78 5.69 -6.98 8.69
C LEU A 78 6.06 -6.92 10.19
N ASP A 79 6.67 -5.82 10.63
CA ASP A 79 6.94 -5.56 12.05
C ASP A 79 5.68 -4.98 12.72
N GLU A 80 5.19 -5.62 13.77
CA GLU A 80 4.01 -5.19 14.53
C GLU A 80 4.16 -3.82 15.20
N SER A 81 5.39 -3.33 15.37
CA SER A 81 5.66 -1.98 15.87
C SER A 81 5.54 -0.89 14.79
N SER A 82 5.40 -1.28 13.52
CA SER A 82 5.24 -0.38 12.39
C SER A 82 3.77 -0.25 11.98
N SER A 83 3.36 0.94 11.57
CA SER A 83 2.02 1.19 11.02
C SER A 83 2.05 2.13 9.83
N PHE A 84 1.04 2.00 8.96
CA PHE A 84 0.84 2.85 7.80
C PHE A 84 -0.34 3.78 8.04
N GLU A 85 -0.11 5.08 7.89
CA GLU A 85 -1.15 6.11 7.99
C GLU A 85 -1.22 6.92 6.70
N LEU A 86 -2.46 7.18 6.24
CA LEU A 86 -2.72 8.02 5.07
C LEU A 86 -3.49 9.26 5.52
N ILE A 87 -2.85 10.41 5.40
CA ILE A 87 -3.38 11.70 5.83
C ILE A 87 -3.79 12.51 4.59
N GLU A 88 -5.07 12.87 4.47
CA GLU A 88 -5.59 13.60 3.30
C GLU A 88 -5.42 15.11 3.42
N MET A 89 -4.38 15.68 2.79
CA MET A 89 -4.09 17.13 2.89
C MET A 89 -5.27 18.07 2.56
N LYS A 90 -6.28 17.58 1.82
CA LYS A 90 -7.49 18.34 1.44
C LYS A 90 -8.31 18.75 2.66
N ASP A 91 -8.28 17.96 3.73
CA ASP A 91 -9.02 18.24 4.96
C ASP A 91 -8.49 19.50 5.68
N TRP A 92 -7.26 19.91 5.36
CA TRP A 92 -6.60 21.09 5.94
C TRP A 92 -6.42 22.25 4.96
N ALA A 93 -6.78 22.09 3.68
CA ALA A 93 -6.59 23.09 2.64
C ALA A 93 -7.93 23.64 2.14
N LYS A 94 -8.15 24.95 2.29
CA LYS A 94 -9.38 25.62 1.83
C LYS A 94 -9.43 25.86 0.32
N ASN A 95 -8.27 25.90 -0.35
CA ASN A 95 -8.14 26.12 -1.79
C ASN A 95 -6.78 25.62 -2.32
N GLU A 96 -6.61 25.62 -3.64
CA GLU A 96 -5.39 25.12 -4.31
C GLU A 96 -4.12 25.89 -3.91
N SER A 97 -4.22 27.20 -3.69
CA SER A 97 -3.09 28.02 -3.25
C SER A 97 -2.60 27.60 -1.86
N GLN A 98 -3.52 27.39 -0.93
CA GLN A 98 -3.20 26.87 0.39
C GLN A 98 -2.63 25.44 0.30
N MET A 99 -3.20 24.58 -0.56
CA MET A 99 -2.69 23.23 -0.79
C MET A 99 -1.23 23.24 -1.24
N LYS A 100 -0.89 24.07 -2.23
CA LYS A 100 0.49 24.21 -2.74
C LYS A 100 1.46 24.65 -1.65
N ARG A 101 1.03 25.59 -0.80
CA ARG A 101 1.85 26.08 0.33
C ARG A 101 2.02 25.01 1.42
N LEU A 102 0.96 24.30 1.79
CA LEU A 102 1.04 23.21 2.78
C LEU A 102 1.98 22.10 2.29
N LYS A 103 1.83 21.70 1.02
CA LYS A 103 2.72 20.73 0.39
C LYS A 103 4.19 21.15 0.48
N GLY A 104 4.51 22.39 0.10
CA GLY A 104 5.88 22.90 0.17
C GLY A 104 6.45 22.91 1.59
N ARG A 105 5.62 23.18 2.61
CA ARG A 105 6.05 23.20 4.02
C ARG A 105 6.28 21.82 4.63
N VAL A 106 5.48 20.83 4.23
CA VAL A 106 5.61 19.45 4.74
C VAL A 106 6.83 18.76 4.13
N ILE A 107 7.09 19.01 2.85
CA ILE A 107 8.29 18.54 2.14
C ILE A 107 9.52 19.28 2.69
N GLY A 108 9.46 20.61 2.76
CA GLY A 108 10.58 21.42 3.25
C GLY A 108 11.52 21.85 2.12
N GLU A 109 12.61 22.53 2.51
CA GLU A 109 13.70 22.91 1.61
C GLU A 109 14.60 21.69 1.40
N ASP A 110 15.03 21.45 0.15
CA ASP A 110 15.77 20.25 -0.30
C ASP A 110 15.03 18.90 -0.30
N GLY A 111 13.74 18.88 0.07
CA GLY A 111 12.85 17.74 -0.14
C GLY A 111 12.33 17.08 1.13
#